data_AF-A0A3C1ZEG0-F1
#
_entry.id   AF-A0A3C1ZEG0-F1
#
_cell.length_a   1.000
_cell.length_b   1.000
_cell.length_c   1.000
_cell.angle_alpha   90.00
_cell.angle_beta   90.00
_cell.angle_gamma   90.00
#
_symmetry.space_group_name_H-M   'P 1'
#
loop_
_entity.id
_entity.type
_entity.pdbx_description
1 polymer ?
#
loop_
_entity_poly.entity_id
_entity_poly.type
_entity_poly.pdbx_seq_one_letter_code
_entity_poly.pdbx_strand_id
1 'polypeptide(L)'
;MEKDALRDLKQAFFAYRNGIVADSLRRSGTPHPFIMGCQLTDIVGITHKYQPDAELADALWACRNHRECRLAATMLHPAGAMDLEKALSWCADVQCREEADVLCHRLLRHIAQADVLVQKLIGNGGGEINRYIGYRLMLNLLLAGNMAPTTALRQQVEDAMPLADGSLRPVLTSLLEELSAAQPSRRQ
;
A
#
# COMPACT_ATOMS: atom_id res chain seq x y z
N MET A 1 -8.03 15.08 -22.56
CA MET A 1 -8.82 14.44 -21.49
C MET A 1 -7.93 13.91 -20.38
N GLU A 2 -7.10 12.89 -20.61
CA GLU A 2 -6.18 12.33 -19.58
C GLU A 2 -5.18 13.38 -19.03
N LYS A 3 -4.51 14.12 -19.92
CA LYS A 3 -3.58 15.21 -19.53
C LYS A 3 -4.25 16.34 -18.75
N ASP A 4 -5.54 16.57 -19.00
CA ASP A 4 -6.30 17.62 -18.32
C ASP A 4 -6.62 17.18 -16.90
N ALA A 5 -7.13 15.95 -16.71
CA ALA A 5 -7.40 15.39 -15.38
C ALA A 5 -6.14 15.30 -14.51
N LEU A 6 -5.02 14.86 -15.08
CA LEU A 6 -3.73 14.82 -14.38
C LEU A 6 -3.27 16.22 -13.93
N ARG A 7 -3.41 17.21 -14.80
CA ARG A 7 -3.06 18.61 -14.49
C ARG A 7 -3.97 19.17 -13.39
N ASP A 8 -5.27 18.95 -13.51
CA ASP A 8 -6.27 19.47 -12.58
C ASP A 8 -6.11 18.83 -11.18
N LEU A 9 -5.78 17.54 -11.11
CA LEU A 9 -5.48 16.85 -9.86
C LEU A 9 -4.19 17.38 -9.20
N LYS A 10 -3.13 17.62 -9.98
CA LYS A 10 -1.90 18.27 -9.48
C LYS A 10 -2.17 19.69 -8.99
N GLN A 11 -3.05 20.44 -9.67
CA GLN A 11 -3.44 21.78 -9.24
C GLN A 11 -4.25 21.73 -7.93
N ALA A 12 -5.11 20.72 -7.76
CA ALA A 12 -5.82 20.49 -6.51
C ALA A 12 -4.84 20.20 -5.36
N PHE A 13 -3.85 19.32 -5.53
CA PHE A 13 -2.82 19.10 -4.52
C PHE A 13 -2.05 20.39 -4.20
N PHE A 14 -1.74 21.20 -5.22
CA PHE A 14 -1.01 22.45 -5.02
C PHE A 14 -1.82 23.49 -4.21
N ALA A 15 -3.14 23.48 -4.32
CA ALA A 15 -4.03 24.32 -3.52
C ALA A 15 -4.06 23.92 -2.04
N TYR A 16 -3.84 22.63 -1.73
CA TYR A 16 -3.78 22.08 -0.38
C TYR A 16 -2.34 21.90 0.14
N ARG A 17 -1.35 22.55 -0.48
CA ARG A 17 0.05 22.38 -0.11
C ARG A 17 0.31 22.86 1.33
N ASN A 18 1.19 22.15 2.02
CA ASN A 18 1.64 22.51 3.35
C ASN A 18 3.17 22.39 3.45
N GLY A 19 3.84 23.55 3.43
CA GLY A 19 5.31 23.60 3.45
C GLY A 19 5.94 22.98 4.70
N ILE A 20 5.28 23.12 5.86
CA ILE A 20 5.79 22.54 7.12
C ILE A 20 5.79 21.02 7.05
N VAL A 21 4.71 20.44 6.51
CA VAL A 21 4.58 18.99 6.32
C VAL A 21 5.59 18.51 5.27
N ALA A 22 5.70 19.23 4.15
CA ALA A 22 6.66 18.90 3.10
C ALA A 22 8.11 18.89 3.63
N ASP A 23 8.50 19.90 4.41
CA ASP A 23 9.85 19.96 4.98
C ASP A 23 10.09 18.88 6.03
N SER A 24 9.07 18.54 6.82
CA SER A 24 9.14 17.42 7.75
C SER A 24 9.38 16.09 7.02
N LEU A 25 8.61 15.83 5.95
CA LEU A 25 8.75 14.62 5.13
C LEU A 25 10.11 14.55 4.43
N ARG A 26 10.66 15.69 3.98
CA ARG A 26 12.03 15.76 3.43
C ARG A 26 13.06 15.37 4.49
N ARG A 27 12.94 15.91 5.70
CA ARG A 27 13.85 15.59 6.81
C ARG A 27 13.77 14.13 7.25
N SER A 28 12.62 13.48 7.09
CA SER A 28 12.46 12.04 7.37
C SER A 28 12.98 11.12 6.26
N GLY A 29 13.59 11.65 5.20
CA GLY A 29 14.26 10.85 4.17
C GLY A 29 13.33 10.21 3.14
N THR A 30 12.19 10.83 2.85
CA THR A 30 11.33 10.41 1.73
C THR A 30 12.10 10.40 0.40
N PRO A 31 11.85 9.42 -0.49
CA PRO A 31 12.56 9.33 -1.78
C PRO A 31 12.04 10.34 -2.82
N HIS A 32 10.89 10.98 -2.59
CA HIS A 32 10.26 11.84 -3.57
C HIS A 32 10.83 13.28 -3.50
N PRO A 33 11.46 13.79 -4.57
CA PRO A 33 11.96 15.17 -4.59
C PRO A 33 10.83 16.21 -4.61
N PHE A 34 9.67 15.89 -5.20
CA PHE A 34 8.51 16.78 -5.25
C PHE A 34 7.45 16.34 -4.24
N ILE A 35 7.24 17.21 -3.25
CA ILE A 35 6.29 17.02 -2.16
C ILE A 35 5.53 18.31 -1.97
N MET A 36 4.21 18.25 -2.16
CA MET A 36 3.33 19.39 -1.88
C MET A 36 3.00 19.48 -0.39
N GLY A 37 3.13 18.37 0.35
CA GLY A 37 2.90 18.32 1.79
C GLY A 37 1.44 18.14 2.13
N CYS A 38 0.64 17.63 1.20
CA CYS A 38 -0.75 17.28 1.48
C CYS A 38 -0.79 16.15 2.50
N GLN A 39 -1.68 16.28 3.50
CA GLN A 39 -1.96 15.16 4.40
C GLN A 39 -2.66 14.05 3.63
N LEU A 40 -2.56 12.81 4.11
CA LEU A 40 -3.25 11.70 3.46
C LEU A 40 -4.76 11.94 3.36
N THR A 41 -5.35 12.59 4.37
CA THR A 41 -6.78 12.98 4.36
C THR A 41 -7.11 13.97 3.26
N ASP A 42 -6.22 14.90 2.94
CA ASP A 42 -6.40 15.85 1.83
C ASP A 42 -6.35 15.13 0.49
N ILE A 43 -5.37 14.22 0.32
CA ILE A 43 -5.24 13.41 -0.90
C ILE A 43 -6.51 12.59 -1.12
N VAL A 44 -7.01 11.92 -0.07
CA VAL A 44 -8.26 11.15 -0.11
C VAL A 44 -9.45 12.05 -0.46
N GLY A 45 -9.57 13.22 0.15
CA GLY A 45 -10.66 14.15 -0.14
C GLY A 45 -10.62 14.72 -1.57
N ILE A 46 -9.43 14.86 -2.15
CA ILE A 46 -9.25 15.30 -3.54
C ILE A 46 -9.60 14.16 -4.49
N THR A 47 -9.06 12.96 -4.29
CA THR A 47 -9.29 11.80 -5.19
C THR A 47 -10.75 11.34 -5.18
N HIS A 48 -11.47 11.49 -4.07
CA HIS A 48 -12.90 11.16 -3.99
C HIS A 48 -13.81 11.95 -4.97
N LYS A 49 -13.32 13.07 -5.51
CA LYS A 49 -14.06 13.89 -6.49
C LYS A 49 -13.94 13.35 -7.92
N TYR A 50 -13.09 12.36 -8.14
CA TYR A 50 -12.80 11.77 -9.44
C TYR A 50 -13.38 10.36 -9.49
N GLN A 51 -13.83 9.95 -10.68
CA GLN A 51 -14.17 8.55 -10.92
C GLN A 51 -12.88 7.74 -11.02
N PRO A 52 -12.86 6.47 -10.54
CA PRO A 52 -11.74 5.58 -10.79
C PRO A 52 -11.45 5.45 -12.29
N ASP A 53 -10.19 5.59 -12.66
CA ASP A 53 -9.70 5.61 -14.04
C ASP A 53 -8.29 5.00 -14.07
N ALA A 54 -8.16 3.88 -14.80
CA ALA A 54 -6.91 3.13 -14.86
C ALA A 54 -5.81 3.90 -15.59
N GLU A 55 -6.14 4.63 -16.66
CA GLU A 55 -5.15 5.39 -17.46
C GLU A 55 -4.60 6.55 -16.63
N LEU A 56 -5.48 7.31 -15.97
CA LEU A 56 -5.08 8.38 -15.06
C LEU A 56 -4.24 7.85 -13.90
N ALA A 57 -4.63 6.73 -13.31
CA ALA A 57 -3.88 6.12 -12.22
C ALA A 57 -2.49 5.64 -12.65
N ASP A 58 -2.36 5.07 -13.85
CA ASP A 58 -1.06 4.69 -14.42
C ASP A 58 -0.16 5.91 -14.66
N ALA A 59 -0.72 6.99 -15.21
CA ALA A 59 0.02 8.23 -15.41
C ALA A 59 0.49 8.85 -14.09
N LEU A 60 -0.32 8.76 -13.04
CA LEU A 60 0.04 9.18 -11.68
C LEU A 60 1.10 8.27 -11.06
N TRP A 61 0.98 6.94 -11.24
CA TRP A 61 1.95 5.98 -10.75
C TRP A 61 3.31 6.18 -11.42
N ALA A 62 3.33 6.47 -12.72
CA ALA A 62 4.55 6.80 -13.47
C ALA A 62 5.26 8.07 -12.96
N CYS A 63 4.57 8.96 -12.22
CA CYS A 63 5.15 10.16 -11.61
C CYS A 63 5.97 9.85 -10.35
N ARG A 64 6.96 8.94 -10.41
CA ARG A 64 7.83 8.49 -9.30
C ARG A 64 8.41 9.63 -8.45
N ASN A 65 8.69 10.77 -9.07
CA ASN A 65 9.27 11.91 -8.37
C ASN A 65 8.28 12.69 -7.47
N HIS A 66 6.97 12.37 -7.52
CA HIS A 66 5.91 13.15 -6.86
C HIS A 66 5.13 12.28 -5.87
N ARG A 67 5.31 12.55 -4.58
CA ARG A 67 4.64 11.79 -3.50
C ARG A 67 3.12 11.75 -3.67
N GLU A 68 2.48 12.90 -3.77
CA GLU A 68 1.01 12.99 -3.83
C GLU A 68 0.44 12.26 -5.06
N CYS A 69 1.16 12.27 -6.19
CA CYS A 69 0.74 11.53 -7.37
C CYS A 69 0.75 10.02 -7.13
N ARG A 70 1.85 9.51 -6.56
CA ARG A 70 2.01 8.09 -6.26
C ARG A 70 0.95 7.57 -5.29
N LEU A 71 0.65 8.34 -4.24
CA LEU A 71 -0.41 7.98 -3.29
C LEU A 71 -1.81 8.06 -3.92
N ALA A 72 -2.06 9.05 -4.78
CA ALA A 72 -3.35 9.21 -5.45
C ALA A 72 -3.63 8.12 -6.50
N ALA A 73 -2.59 7.63 -7.19
CA ALA A 73 -2.71 6.54 -8.15
C ALA A 73 -3.39 5.30 -7.55
N THR A 74 -3.03 4.94 -6.31
CA THR A 74 -3.61 3.77 -5.64
C THR A 74 -5.08 3.94 -5.26
N MET A 75 -5.56 5.19 -5.17
CA MET A 75 -6.95 5.50 -4.85
C MET A 75 -7.82 5.58 -6.11
N LEU A 76 -7.20 5.89 -7.26
CA LEU A 76 -7.89 6.11 -8.53
C LEU A 76 -7.84 4.89 -9.45
N HIS A 77 -6.93 3.95 -9.23
CA HIS A 77 -6.93 2.73 -10.04
C HIS A 77 -8.14 1.85 -9.67
N PRO A 78 -8.99 1.46 -10.62
CA PRO A 78 -10.09 0.54 -10.34
C PRO A 78 -9.53 -0.85 -10.01
N ALA A 79 -9.91 -1.41 -8.85
CA ALA A 79 -9.41 -2.72 -8.39
C ALA A 79 -9.73 -3.86 -9.36
N GLY A 80 -10.89 -3.80 -10.04
CA GLY A 80 -11.29 -4.80 -11.04
C GLY A 80 -10.43 -4.79 -12.32
N ALA A 81 -9.70 -3.70 -12.59
CA ALA A 81 -8.76 -3.61 -13.71
C ALA A 81 -7.30 -3.86 -13.29
N MET A 82 -7.04 -4.11 -12.00
CA MET A 82 -5.71 -4.41 -11.48
C MET A 82 -5.51 -5.92 -11.49
N ASP A 83 -4.92 -6.44 -12.56
CA ASP A 83 -4.54 -7.86 -12.62
C ASP A 83 -3.29 -8.15 -11.78
N LEU A 84 -2.98 -9.44 -11.64
CA LEU A 84 -1.87 -9.91 -10.81
C LEU A 84 -0.51 -9.47 -11.35
N GLU A 85 -0.31 -9.41 -12.66
CA GLU A 85 0.96 -9.03 -13.28
C GLU A 85 1.24 -7.55 -13.04
N LYS A 86 0.25 -6.69 -13.27
CA LYS A 86 0.33 -5.26 -13.00
C LYS A 86 0.51 -4.98 -11.51
N ALA A 87 -0.20 -5.70 -10.64
CA ALA A 87 -0.03 -5.56 -9.20
C ALA A 87 1.41 -5.89 -8.76
N LEU A 88 1.99 -6.99 -9.26
CA LEU A 88 3.39 -7.34 -9.02
C LEU A 88 4.34 -6.26 -9.55
N SER A 89 4.09 -5.73 -10.74
CA SER A 89 4.87 -4.64 -11.32
C SER A 89 4.80 -3.37 -10.46
N TRP A 90 3.63 -3.02 -9.92
CA TRP A 90 3.49 -1.89 -9.01
C TRP A 90 4.23 -2.15 -7.70
N CYS A 91 4.11 -3.34 -7.11
CA CYS A 91 4.87 -3.71 -5.91
C CYS A 91 6.39 -3.59 -6.11
N ALA A 92 6.89 -4.04 -7.26
CA ALA A 92 8.32 -3.93 -7.60
C ALA A 92 8.80 -2.49 -7.81
N ASP A 93 7.90 -1.57 -8.15
CA ASP A 93 8.19 -0.15 -8.36
C ASP A 93 7.95 0.73 -7.11
N VAL A 94 7.52 0.15 -6.00
CA VAL A 94 7.35 0.88 -4.72
C VAL A 94 8.69 1.45 -4.25
N GLN A 95 8.70 2.74 -3.91
CA GLN A 95 9.91 3.46 -3.53
C GLN A 95 10.06 3.62 -2.01
N CYS A 96 8.97 3.57 -1.26
CA CYS A 96 8.99 3.66 0.19
C CYS A 96 7.81 2.94 0.86
N ARG A 97 7.89 2.81 2.19
CA ARG A 97 6.86 2.13 2.99
C ARG A 97 5.51 2.85 3.00
N GLU A 98 5.52 4.18 2.86
CA GLU A 98 4.27 4.94 2.74
C GLU A 98 3.49 4.55 1.48
N GLU A 99 4.17 4.45 0.34
CA GLU A 99 3.55 3.93 -0.88
C GLU A 99 3.08 2.49 -0.69
N ALA A 100 3.88 1.62 -0.07
CA ALA A 100 3.48 0.24 0.22
C ALA A 100 2.19 0.15 1.05
N ASP A 101 2.12 0.91 2.14
CA ASP A 101 0.99 0.92 3.06
C ASP A 101 -0.28 1.43 2.36
N VAL A 102 -0.16 2.54 1.63
CA VAL A 102 -1.29 3.14 0.90
C VAL A 102 -1.71 2.27 -0.28
N LEU A 103 -0.78 1.64 -1.00
CA LEU A 103 -1.06 0.69 -2.07
C LEU A 103 -1.81 -0.55 -1.56
N CYS A 104 -1.32 -1.16 -0.47
CA CYS A 104 -1.97 -2.31 0.15
C CYS A 104 -3.39 -1.97 0.61
N HIS A 105 -3.53 -0.81 1.27
CA HIS A 105 -4.79 -0.42 1.89
C HIS A 105 -5.84 0.07 0.91
N ARG A 106 -5.47 0.87 -0.10
CA ARG A 106 -6.43 1.51 -1.00
C ARG A 106 -6.74 0.67 -2.24
N LEU A 107 -5.84 -0.24 -2.63
CA LEU A 107 -5.99 -0.98 -3.88
C LEU A 107 -5.85 -2.49 -3.71
N LEU A 108 -4.68 -2.98 -3.28
CA LEU A 108 -4.37 -4.41 -3.40
C LEU A 108 -5.28 -5.31 -2.57
N ARG A 109 -5.77 -4.85 -1.40
CA ARG A 109 -6.72 -5.64 -0.60
C ARG A 109 -8.09 -5.85 -1.26
N HIS A 110 -8.37 -5.14 -2.36
CA HIS A 110 -9.63 -5.16 -3.10
C HIS A 110 -9.54 -5.90 -4.43
N ILE A 111 -8.36 -6.34 -4.86
CA ILE A 111 -8.21 -7.09 -6.12
C ILE A 111 -8.61 -8.55 -5.91
N ALA A 112 -9.09 -9.21 -6.97
CA ALA A 112 -9.58 -10.59 -6.90
C ALA A 112 -8.51 -11.62 -6.49
N GLN A 113 -7.24 -11.35 -6.77
CA GLN A 113 -6.10 -12.27 -6.56
C GLN A 113 -5.18 -11.80 -5.42
N ALA A 114 -5.71 -11.10 -4.42
CA ALA A 114 -4.92 -10.49 -3.35
C ALA A 114 -4.17 -11.53 -2.49
N ASP A 115 -4.77 -12.68 -2.22
CA ASP A 115 -4.17 -13.80 -1.51
C ASP A 115 -3.01 -14.45 -2.30
N VAL A 116 -3.19 -14.64 -3.61
CA VAL A 116 -2.15 -15.12 -4.52
C VAL A 116 -0.98 -14.13 -4.57
N LEU A 117 -1.29 -12.83 -4.60
CA LEU A 117 -0.28 -11.76 -4.56
C LEU A 117 0.54 -11.80 -3.27
N VAL A 118 -0.09 -11.98 -2.11
CA VAL A 118 0.60 -12.16 -0.82
C VAL A 118 1.63 -13.28 -0.91
N GLN A 119 1.23 -14.46 -1.42
CA GLN A 119 2.14 -15.61 -1.50
C GLN A 119 3.31 -15.37 -2.46
N LYS A 120 3.06 -14.70 -3.60
CA LYS A 120 4.13 -14.33 -4.54
C LYS A 120 5.12 -13.32 -3.97
N LEU A 121 4.65 -12.36 -3.17
CA LEU A 121 5.49 -11.32 -2.57
C LEU A 121 6.32 -11.83 -1.40
N ILE A 122 5.77 -12.74 -0.58
CA ILE A 122 6.48 -13.35 0.55
C ILE A 122 7.45 -14.45 0.10
N GLY A 123 7.14 -15.12 -1.02
CA GLY A 123 7.92 -16.22 -1.56
C GLY A 123 9.40 -15.91 -1.81
N ASN A 124 10.21 -16.97 -1.91
CA ASN A 124 11.65 -16.87 -2.07
C ASN A 124 12.02 -16.13 -3.37
N GLY A 125 12.82 -15.06 -3.24
CA GLY A 125 13.30 -14.23 -4.35
C GLY A 125 12.87 -12.76 -4.29
N GLY A 126 11.91 -12.40 -3.43
CA GLY A 126 11.51 -11.01 -3.20
C GLY A 126 12.51 -10.23 -2.34
N GLY A 127 12.79 -8.97 -2.74
CA GLY A 127 13.54 -8.02 -1.92
C GLY A 127 12.80 -7.65 -0.62
N GLU A 128 13.48 -6.94 0.28
CA GLU A 128 12.93 -6.54 1.60
C GLU A 128 11.58 -5.82 1.49
N ILE A 129 11.45 -4.91 0.52
CA ILE A 129 10.21 -4.18 0.29
C ILE A 129 9.05 -5.08 -0.15
N ASN A 130 9.32 -6.12 -0.98
CA ASN A 130 8.28 -7.05 -1.41
C ASN A 130 7.77 -7.87 -0.23
N ARG A 131 8.66 -8.35 0.65
CA ARG A 131 8.25 -9.04 1.88
C ARG A 131 7.41 -8.12 2.77
N TYR A 132 7.82 -6.86 2.91
CA TYR A 132 7.04 -5.85 3.64
C TYR A 132 5.63 -5.70 3.06
N ILE A 133 5.51 -5.50 1.74
CA ILE A 133 4.21 -5.37 1.06
C ILE A 133 3.37 -6.64 1.25
N GLY A 134 3.97 -7.82 1.09
CA GLY A 134 3.26 -9.11 1.23
C GLY A 134 2.64 -9.29 2.62
N TYR A 135 3.43 -9.06 3.68
CA TYR A 135 2.93 -9.15 5.05
C TYR A 135 1.97 -8.01 5.40
N ARG A 136 2.19 -6.79 4.90
CA ARG A 136 1.24 -5.69 5.08
C ARG A 136 -0.10 -6.03 4.43
N LEU A 137 -0.10 -6.53 3.21
CA LEU A 137 -1.31 -6.94 2.50
C LEU A 137 -2.04 -8.07 3.23
N MET A 138 -1.29 -9.08 3.73
CA MET A 138 -1.85 -10.14 4.56
C MET A 138 -2.62 -9.57 5.77
N LEU A 139 -2.03 -8.61 6.48
CA LEU A 139 -2.67 -7.97 7.63
C LEU A 139 -3.95 -7.23 7.22
N ASN A 140 -3.90 -6.48 6.11
CA ASN A 140 -5.06 -5.80 5.57
C ASN A 140 -6.20 -6.75 5.17
N LEU A 141 -5.88 -7.96 4.68
CA LEU A 141 -6.87 -8.97 4.31
C LEU A 141 -7.49 -9.65 5.54
N LEU A 142 -6.69 -9.99 6.54
CA LEU A 142 -7.17 -10.55 7.82
C LEU A 142 -8.12 -9.57 8.51
N LEU A 143 -7.70 -8.31 8.67
CA LEU A 143 -8.55 -7.25 9.26
C LEU A 143 -9.80 -6.95 8.44
N ALA A 144 -9.82 -7.28 7.14
CA ALA A 144 -11.03 -7.15 6.31
C ALA A 144 -12.02 -8.32 6.47
N GLY A 145 -11.57 -9.45 7.03
CA GLY A 145 -12.26 -10.73 6.90
C GLY A 145 -12.14 -11.39 5.52
N ASN A 146 -11.25 -10.88 4.65
CA ASN A 146 -11.04 -11.43 3.30
C ASN A 146 -9.99 -12.55 3.26
N MET A 147 -9.34 -12.83 4.39
CA MET A 147 -8.45 -13.97 4.58
C MET A 147 -8.77 -14.58 5.94
N ALA A 148 -8.97 -15.91 5.98
CA ALA A 148 -9.24 -16.58 7.23
C ALA A 148 -7.92 -16.82 8.01
N PRO A 149 -7.93 -16.61 9.33
CA PRO A 149 -6.79 -16.95 10.18
C PRO A 149 -6.60 -18.47 10.20
N THR A 150 -5.38 -18.94 9.96
CA THR A 150 -5.04 -20.37 9.98
C THR A 150 -3.73 -20.61 10.71
N THR A 151 -3.56 -21.82 11.25
CA THR A 151 -2.30 -22.24 11.86
C THR A 151 -1.13 -22.15 10.88
N ALA A 152 -1.36 -22.41 9.58
CA ALA A 152 -0.35 -22.30 8.55
C ALA A 152 0.13 -20.85 8.34
N LEU A 153 -0.80 -19.87 8.30
CA LEU A 153 -0.42 -18.45 8.22
C LEU A 153 0.32 -18.00 9.48
N ARG A 154 -0.11 -18.46 10.65
CA ARG A 154 0.59 -18.18 11.92
C ARG A 154 2.03 -18.69 11.88
N GLN A 155 2.23 -19.94 11.47
CA GLN A 155 3.57 -20.52 11.33
C GLN A 155 4.41 -19.73 10.32
N GLN A 156 3.84 -19.36 9.17
CA GLN A 156 4.54 -18.55 8.16
C GLN A 156 5.04 -17.21 8.72
N VAL A 157 4.24 -16.54 9.55
CA VAL A 157 4.60 -15.27 10.22
C VAL A 157 5.65 -15.51 11.30
N GLU A 158 5.54 -16.58 12.09
CA GLU A 158 6.53 -16.97 13.10
C GLU A 158 7.90 -17.25 12.47
N ASP A 159 7.93 -17.96 11.35
CA ASP A 159 9.16 -18.30 10.60
C ASP A 159 9.84 -17.06 10.02
N ALA A 160 9.08 -16.02 9.70
CA ALA A 160 9.61 -14.76 9.17
C ALA A 160 10.13 -13.79 10.25
N MET A 161 9.69 -13.93 11.50
CA MET A 161 10.04 -13.04 12.61
C MET A 161 11.56 -12.90 12.85
N PRO A 162 12.37 -13.98 12.83
CA PRO A 162 13.82 -13.88 13.00
C PRO A 162 14.52 -13.08 11.90
N LEU A 163 13.93 -13.02 10.70
CA LEU A 163 14.48 -12.32 9.54
C LEU A 163 13.92 -10.89 9.38
N ALA A 164 13.07 -10.45 10.32
CA ALA A 164 12.37 -9.18 10.21
C ALA A 164 13.26 -7.99 10.61
N ASP A 165 13.40 -7.05 9.67
CA ASP A 165 14.01 -5.74 9.93
C ASP A 165 13.15 -4.90 10.89
N GLY A 166 13.65 -3.72 11.29
CA GLY A 166 12.96 -2.84 12.23
C GLY A 166 11.56 -2.36 11.77
N SER A 167 11.27 -2.45 10.47
CA SER A 167 10.00 -1.99 9.90
C SER A 167 8.99 -3.09 9.67
N LEU A 168 9.47 -4.28 9.31
CA LEU A 168 8.65 -5.46 9.08
C LEU A 168 8.20 -6.03 10.42
N ARG A 169 9.06 -5.97 11.44
CA ARG A 169 8.76 -6.53 12.77
C ARG A 169 7.43 -6.03 13.36
N PRO A 170 7.10 -4.72 13.39
CA PRO A 170 5.78 -4.27 13.83
C PRO A 170 4.61 -4.90 13.05
N VAL A 171 4.76 -5.08 11.74
CA VAL A 171 3.71 -5.70 10.90
C VAL A 171 3.52 -7.18 11.27
N LEU A 172 4.62 -7.91 11.45
CA LEU A 172 4.56 -9.32 11.86
C LEU A 172 3.99 -9.47 13.28
N THR A 173 4.32 -8.56 14.19
CA THR A 173 3.74 -8.56 15.55
C THR A 173 2.22 -8.41 15.49
N SER A 174 1.71 -7.42 14.75
CA SER A 174 0.26 -7.24 14.59
C SER A 174 -0.42 -8.43 13.91
N LEU A 175 0.25 -9.09 12.96
CA LEU A 175 -0.24 -10.33 12.36
C LEU A 175 -0.35 -11.45 13.39
N LEU A 176 0.66 -11.64 14.25
CA LEU A 176 0.61 -12.67 15.29
C LEU A 176 -0.48 -12.41 16.33
N GLU A 177 -0.72 -11.15 16.68
CA GLU A 177 -1.83 -10.75 17.56
C GLU A 177 -3.19 -11.12 16.94
N GLU A 178 -3.42 -10.74 15.68
CA GLU A 178 -4.65 -11.03 14.95
C GLU A 178 -4.87 -12.54 14.76
N LEU A 179 -3.82 -13.28 14.38
CA LEU A 179 -3.88 -14.73 14.18
C LEU A 179 -4.07 -15.51 15.49
N SER A 180 -3.69 -14.92 16.63
CA SER A 180 -3.88 -15.53 17.96
C SER A 180 -5.28 -15.25 18.52
N ALA A 181 -5.84 -14.07 18.27
CA ALA A 181 -7.19 -13.70 18.72
C ALA A 181 -8.30 -14.58 18.11
N ALA A 182 -8.04 -15.14 16.92
CA ALA A 182 -9.01 -15.95 16.19
C ALA A 182 -9.11 -17.43 16.60
N GLN A 183 -8.30 -17.91 17.56
CA GLN A 183 -8.50 -19.26 18.08
C GLN A 183 -9.76 -19.28 18.96
N PRO A 184 -10.73 -20.19 18.73
CA PRO A 184 -11.77 -20.42 19.71
C PRO A 184 -11.09 -20.85 21.01
N SER A 185 -11.37 -20.11 22.08
CA SER A 185 -10.95 -20.47 23.43
C SER A 185 -11.22 -21.96 23.62
N ARG A 186 -10.18 -22.75 23.87
CA ARG A 186 -10.33 -24.10 24.42
C ARG A 186 -11.01 -23.93 25.77
N ARG A 187 -12.34 -23.90 25.78
CA ARG A 187 -13.14 -24.05 26.99
C ARG A 187 -12.84 -25.44 27.52
N GLN A 188 -12.02 -25.48 28.58
CA GLN A 188 -12.08 -26.56 29.56
C GLN A 188 -13.24 -26.28 30.50
#